data_AF-U2AY36-F1
#
_entry.id   AF-U2AY36-F1
#
_cell.length_a   1.000
_cell.length_b   1.000
_cell.length_c   1.000
_cell.angle_alpha   90.00
_cell.angle_beta   90.00
_cell.angle_gamma   90.00
#
_symmetry.space_group_name_H-M   'P 1'
#
loop_
_entity.id
_entity.type
_entity.pdbx_description
1 polymer ?
#
loop_
_entity_poly.entity_id
_entity_poly.type
_entity_poly.pdbx_seq_one_letter_code
_entity_poly.pdbx_strand_id
1 'polypeptide(L)'
;MKFITELRARGLQITEKEAKHLMEIAVADYRESQVKPILKRENMAHYMIMALSYCKATSELLHMIDESYPRFRLKQVFMECKKKNNEVVEEFEKANKIDPQLLNAFVHTRTI
;
A
#
# COMPACT_ATOMS: atom_id res chain seq x y z
N MET A 1 4.62 -16.84 -10.25
CA MET A 1 5.47 -18.03 -10.43
C MET A 1 6.50 -18.29 -9.32
N LYS A 2 6.95 -17.31 -8.53
CA LYS A 2 8.03 -17.51 -7.53
C LYS A 2 7.76 -18.57 -6.44
N PHE A 3 6.52 -18.72 -5.97
CA PHE A 3 6.18 -19.58 -4.82
C PHE A 3 6.40 -21.08 -5.08
N ILE A 4 5.85 -21.63 -6.16
CA ILE A 4 6.03 -23.05 -6.51
C ILE A 4 7.48 -23.38 -6.87
N THR A 5 8.18 -22.46 -7.53
CA THR A 5 9.60 -22.61 -7.87
C THR A 5 10.46 -22.72 -6.61
N GLU A 6 10.20 -21.90 -5.59
CA GLU A 6 10.91 -21.93 -4.32
C GLU A 6 10.66 -23.24 -3.55
N LEU A 7 9.40 -23.71 -3.52
CA LEU A 7 9.07 -24.99 -2.88
C LEU A 7 9.79 -26.16 -3.55
N ARG A 8 9.82 -26.18 -4.89
CA ARG A 8 10.56 -27.18 -5.66
C ARG A 8 12.08 -27.07 -5.47
N ALA A 9 12.62 -25.87 -5.39
CA ALA A 9 14.04 -25.64 -5.11
C ALA A 9 14.46 -26.18 -3.73
N ARG A 10 13.53 -26.26 -2.77
CA ARG A 10 13.72 -26.88 -1.46
C ARG A 10 13.47 -28.40 -1.45
N GLY A 11 13.31 -29.00 -2.63
CA GLY A 11 13.16 -30.45 -2.79
C GLY A 11 11.72 -30.95 -2.64
N LEU A 12 10.72 -30.08 -2.50
CA LEU A 12 9.33 -30.53 -2.45
C LEU A 12 8.82 -30.89 -3.85
N GLN A 13 8.46 -32.16 -4.02
CA GLN A 13 7.76 -32.64 -5.21
C GLN A 13 6.26 -32.37 -5.08
N ILE A 14 5.86 -31.15 -5.46
CA ILE A 14 4.47 -30.70 -5.37
C ILE A 14 3.91 -30.27 -6.73
N THR A 15 2.63 -30.59 -6.92
CA THR A 15 1.81 -30.15 -8.04
C THR A 15 1.39 -28.69 -7.87
N GLU A 16 0.90 -28.09 -8.96
CA GLU A 16 0.38 -26.71 -8.89
C GLU A 16 -0.83 -26.57 -7.97
N LYS A 17 -1.69 -27.59 -7.93
CA LYS A 17 -2.87 -27.60 -7.06
C LYS A 17 -2.49 -27.62 -5.58
N GLU A 18 -1.50 -28.44 -5.22
CA GLU A 18 -0.97 -28.49 -3.85
C GLU A 18 -0.26 -27.19 -3.48
N ALA A 19 0.53 -26.62 -4.39
CA ALA A 19 1.17 -25.32 -4.18
C ALA A 19 0.14 -24.22 -3.95
N LYS A 20 -0.98 -24.22 -4.70
CA LYS A 20 -2.07 -23.26 -4.52
C LYS A 20 -2.74 -23.43 -3.15
N HIS A 21 -3.02 -24.67 -2.74
CA HIS A 21 -3.61 -24.95 -1.44
C HIS A 21 -2.69 -24.52 -0.27
N LEU A 22 -1.39 -24.77 -0.36
CA LEU A 22 -0.41 -24.29 0.62
C LEU A 22 -0.32 -22.77 0.66
N MET A 23 -0.49 -22.11 -0.49
CA MET A 23 -0.54 -20.64 -0.57
C MET A 23 -1.79 -20.10 0.13
N GLU A 24 -2.94 -20.74 -0.04
CA GLU A 24 -4.18 -20.38 0.65
C GLU A 24 -4.05 -20.52 2.18
N ILE A 25 -3.43 -21.60 2.65
CA ILE A 25 -3.12 -21.80 4.08
C ILE A 25 -2.16 -20.72 4.58
N ALA A 26 -1.09 -20.42 3.85
CA ALA A 26 -0.13 -19.39 4.24
C ALA A 26 -0.75 -17.98 4.33
N VAL A 27 -1.74 -17.69 3.47
CA VAL A 27 -2.52 -16.45 3.54
C VAL A 27 -3.51 -16.46 4.71
N ALA A 28 -4.15 -17.60 4.99
CA ALA A 28 -5.06 -17.72 6.13
C ALA A 28 -4.33 -17.63 7.48
N ASP A 29 -3.14 -18.24 7.55
CA ASP A 29 -2.24 -18.20 8.71
C ASP A 29 -1.37 -16.94 8.75
N TYR A 30 -1.64 -15.95 7.88
CA TYR A 30 -0.92 -14.69 7.81
C TYR A 30 -1.01 -13.94 9.14
N ARG A 31 -0.04 -14.18 10.02
CA ARG A 31 0.13 -13.42 11.26
C ARG A 31 0.88 -12.15 10.93
N GLU A 32 0.18 -11.02 10.92
CA GLU A 32 0.76 -9.69 10.67
C GLU A 32 2.08 -9.45 11.42
N SER A 33 2.22 -9.97 12.63
CA SER A 33 3.41 -9.82 13.48
C SER A 33 4.66 -10.60 13.02
N GLN A 34 4.51 -11.63 12.20
CA GLN A 34 5.63 -12.45 11.69
C GLN A 34 6.08 -12.06 10.28
N VAL A 35 5.20 -11.39 9.52
CA VAL A 35 5.44 -11.08 8.10
C VAL A 35 5.48 -9.59 7.80
N LYS A 36 5.02 -8.72 8.72
CA LYS A 36 5.30 -7.28 8.58
C LYS A 36 6.81 -7.13 8.49
N PRO A 37 7.34 -6.57 7.39
CA PRO A 37 8.75 -6.28 7.33
C PRO A 37 9.04 -5.39 8.54
N ILE A 38 9.90 -5.86 9.45
CA ILE A 38 10.52 -5.00 10.46
C ILE A 38 11.00 -3.80 9.65
N LEU A 39 10.46 -2.60 9.92
CA LEU A 39 10.72 -1.41 9.12
C LEU A 39 12.23 -1.19 9.09
N LYS A 40 12.90 -1.71 8.07
CA LYS A 40 14.35 -1.60 7.94
C LYS A 40 14.63 -0.19 7.51
N ARG A 41 15.60 0.47 8.14
CA ARG A 41 15.97 1.86 7.81
C ARG A 41 16.29 2.03 6.32
N GLU A 42 16.84 1.01 5.66
CA GLU A 42 17.10 1.02 4.22
C GLU A 42 15.85 1.16 3.34
N ASN A 43 14.67 0.80 3.84
CA ASN A 43 13.41 0.81 3.09
C ASN A 43 12.49 2.00 3.40
N MET A 44 12.98 3.00 4.14
CA MET A 44 12.15 4.14 4.57
C MET A 44 11.54 4.92 3.39
N ALA A 45 12.26 5.05 2.28
CA ALA A 45 11.74 5.66 1.06
C ALA A 45 10.55 4.87 0.49
N HIS A 46 10.63 3.54 0.49
CA HIS A 46 9.54 2.67 0.03
C HIS A 46 8.31 2.78 0.95
N TYR A 47 8.50 2.77 2.27
CA TYR A 47 7.40 2.95 3.22
C TYR A 47 6.73 4.32 3.10
N MET A 48 7.52 5.37 2.84
CA MET A 48 7.01 6.70 2.57
C MET A 48 6.16 6.74 1.29
N ILE A 49 6.64 6.16 0.19
CA ILE A 49 5.88 6.03 -1.06
C ILE A 49 4.55 5.28 -0.84
N MET A 50 4.58 4.17 -0.09
CA MET A 50 3.36 3.42 0.25
C MET A 50 2.37 4.25 1.07
N ALA A 51 2.83 4.94 2.12
CA ALA A 51 1.98 5.79 2.95
C ALA A 51 1.33 6.91 2.13
N LEU A 52 2.10 7.55 1.25
CA LEU A 52 1.61 8.59 0.34
C LEU A 52 0.60 8.07 -0.67
N SER A 53 0.81 6.85 -1.18
CA SER A 53 -0.13 6.18 -2.07
C SER A 53 -1.45 5.90 -1.36
N TYR A 54 -1.42 5.46 -0.10
CA TYR A 54 -2.62 5.30 0.72
C TYR A 54 -3.31 6.62 1.03
N CYS A 55 -2.58 7.70 1.33
CA CYS A 55 -3.16 9.03 1.51
C CYS A 55 -3.92 9.47 0.25
N LYS A 56 -3.34 9.26 -0.93
CA LYS A 56 -3.97 9.61 -2.21
C LYS A 56 -5.20 8.76 -2.52
N ALA A 57 -5.09 7.43 -2.43
CA ALA A 57 -6.21 6.51 -2.64
C ALA A 57 -7.35 6.80 -1.66
N THR A 58 -7.00 7.05 -0.39
CA THR A 58 -7.97 7.49 0.63
C THR A 58 -8.62 8.80 0.20
N SER A 59 -7.86 9.82 -0.20
CA SER A 59 -8.40 11.09 -0.70
C SER A 59 -9.41 10.86 -1.84
N GLU A 60 -9.09 10.03 -2.83
CA GLU A 60 -10.00 9.70 -3.94
C GLU A 60 -11.30 9.04 -3.48
N LEU A 61 -11.21 8.03 -2.60
CA LEU A 61 -12.38 7.40 -1.98
C LEU A 61 -13.23 8.43 -1.20
N LEU A 62 -12.58 9.36 -0.48
CA LEU A 62 -13.28 10.43 0.22
C LEU A 62 -13.96 11.42 -0.75
N HIS A 63 -13.49 11.58 -1.99
CA HIS A 63 -14.19 12.39 -3.00
C HIS A 63 -15.44 11.69 -3.56
N MET A 64 -15.53 10.35 -3.45
CA MET A 64 -16.69 9.58 -3.91
C MET A 64 -17.84 9.53 -2.89
N ILE A 65 -17.59 9.91 -1.64
CA ILE A 65 -18.61 9.91 -0.57
C ILE A 65 -19.41 11.21 -0.63
N ASP A 66 -20.73 11.09 -0.65
CA ASP A 66 -21.65 12.23 -0.55
C ASP A 66 -21.46 12.94 0.81
N GLU A 67 -21.12 14.23 0.76
CA GLU A 67 -20.87 15.05 1.94
C GLU A 67 -22.13 15.34 2.80
N SER A 68 -23.31 14.90 2.36
CA SER A 68 -24.55 14.89 3.15
C SER A 68 -24.67 13.67 4.08
N TYR A 69 -23.89 12.62 3.84
CA TYR A 69 -23.92 11.37 4.61
C TYR A 69 -23.33 11.45 6.03
N PRO A 70 -22.20 12.14 6.29
CA PRO A 70 -21.62 12.21 7.63
C PRO A 70 -22.29 13.30 8.49
N ARG A 71 -22.65 12.96 9.75
CA ARG A 71 -23.16 13.95 10.73
C ARG A 71 -22.09 15.00 11.06
N PHE A 72 -22.50 16.22 11.43
CA PHE A 72 -21.69 17.44 11.55
C PHE A 72 -20.21 17.25 11.95
N ARG A 73 -19.93 16.64 13.12
CA ARG A 73 -18.54 16.45 13.60
C ARG A 73 -17.72 15.48 12.74
N LEU A 74 -18.36 14.43 12.19
CA LEU A 74 -17.72 13.52 11.25
C LEU A 74 -17.42 14.23 9.92
N LYS A 75 -18.32 15.10 9.45
CA LYS A 75 -18.09 15.91 8.23
C LYS A 75 -16.88 16.85 8.37
N GLN A 76 -16.70 17.51 9.52
CA GLN A 76 -15.53 18.35 9.75
C GLN A 76 -14.22 17.55 9.72
N VAL A 77 -14.15 16.44 10.48
CA VAL A 77 -12.97 15.54 10.49
C VAL A 77 -12.69 14.98 9.10
N PHE A 78 -13.75 14.63 8.36
CA PHE A 78 -13.66 14.14 6.99
C PHE A 78 -13.03 15.16 6.03
N MET A 79 -13.48 16.42 6.09
CA MET A 79 -12.94 17.49 5.23
C MET A 79 -11.49 17.83 5.60
N GLU A 80 -11.13 17.82 6.88
CA GLU A 80 -9.75 17.99 7.32
C GLU A 80 -8.84 16.85 6.83
N CYS A 81 -9.31 15.61 6.91
CA CYS A 81 -8.58 14.44 6.41
C CYS A 81 -8.31 14.55 4.90
N LYS A 82 -9.34 14.89 4.13
CA LYS A 82 -9.26 15.12 2.67
C LYS A 82 -8.23 16.19 2.33
N LYS A 83 -8.26 17.32 3.05
CA LYS A 83 -7.29 18.42 2.89
C LYS A 83 -5.86 17.99 3.21
N LYS A 84 -5.66 17.34 4.37
CA LYS A 84 -4.33 16.94 4.84
C LYS A 84 -3.69 15.86 3.96
N ASN A 85 -4.47 14.91 3.46
CA ASN A 85 -3.98 13.92 2.51
C ASN A 85 -3.46 14.57 1.21
N ASN A 86 -4.16 15.59 0.70
CA ASN A 86 -3.70 16.32 -0.47
C ASN A 86 -2.45 17.16 -0.17
N GLU A 87 -2.41 17.90 0.94
CA GLU A 87 -1.24 18.69 1.35
C GLU A 87 0.04 17.83 1.42
N VAL A 88 -0.05 16.64 2.03
CA VAL A 88 1.08 15.73 2.19
C VAL A 88 1.61 15.23 0.82
N VAL A 89 0.70 14.94 -0.12
CA VAL A 89 1.08 14.53 -1.48
C VAL A 89 1.73 15.69 -2.25
N GLU A 90 1.17 16.90 -2.16
CA GLU A 90 1.72 18.08 -2.82
C GLU A 90 3.12 18.46 -2.29
N GLU A 91 3.32 18.41 -0.98
CA GLU A 91 4.62 18.69 -0.37
C GLU A 91 5.66 17.63 -0.73
N PHE A 92 5.26 16.36 -0.82
CA PHE A 92 6.13 15.31 -1.33
C PHE A 92 6.54 15.57 -2.79
N GLU A 93 5.58 15.91 -3.65
CA GLU A 93 5.86 16.21 -5.06
C GLU A 93 6.79 17.43 -5.20
N LYS A 94 6.56 18.49 -4.41
CA LYS A 94 7.42 19.69 -4.37
C LYS A 94 8.83 19.38 -3.91
N ALA A 95 8.99 18.65 -2.80
CA ALA A 95 10.28 18.33 -2.21
C ALA A 95 11.14 17.44 -3.12
N ASN A 96 10.51 16.60 -3.93
CA ASN A 96 11.19 15.60 -4.75
C ASN A 96 11.21 15.95 -6.25
N LYS A 97 10.91 17.20 -6.65
CA LYS A 97 11.02 17.67 -8.05
C LYS A 97 12.39 17.43 -8.69
N ILE A 98 13.43 17.39 -7.88
CA ILE A 98 14.82 17.18 -8.29
C ILE A 98 15.20 15.70 -8.46
N ASP A 99 14.33 14.77 -8.03
CA ASP A 99 14.51 13.33 -8.20
C ASP A 99 13.36 12.74 -9.04
N PRO A 100 13.51 12.75 -10.38
CA PRO A 100 12.50 12.23 -11.29
C PRO A 100 12.24 10.72 -11.14
N GLN A 101 13.22 9.95 -10.65
CA GLN A 101 13.05 8.51 -10.48
C GLN A 101 12.11 8.22 -9.31
N LEU A 102 12.29 8.93 -8.20
CA LEU A 102 11.43 8.81 -7.03
C LEU A 102 10.00 9.25 -7.33
N LEU A 103 9.83 10.36 -8.06
CA LEU A 103 8.51 10.81 -8.53
C LEU A 103 7.86 9.80 -9.46
N ASN A 104 8.61 9.24 -10.42
CA ASN A 104 8.08 8.22 -11.32
C ASN A 104 7.65 6.96 -10.57
N ALA A 105 8.41 6.51 -9.57
CA ALA A 105 8.04 5.38 -8.73
C ALA A 105 6.74 5.63 -7.96
N PHE A 106 6.57 6.84 -7.42
CA PHE A 106 5.34 7.27 -6.76
C PHE A 106 4.14 7.37 -7.73
N VAL A 107 4.34 7.88 -8.95
CA VAL A 107 3.28 7.96 -9.96
C VAL A 107 2.86 6.57 -10.43
N HIS A 108 3.78 5.63 -10.62
CA HIS A 108 3.45 4.26 -11.04
C HIS A 108 2.70 3.46 -9.96
N THR A 109 2.81 3.85 -8.68
CA THR A 109 2.00 3.25 -7.62
C THR A 109 0.55 3.75 -7.61
N ARG A 110 0.20 4.73 -8.46
CA ARG A 110 -1.17 5.26 -8.63
C ARG A 110 -2.07 4.42 -9.55
N THR A 111 -1.53 3.45 -10.28
CA THR A 111 -2.32 2.62 -11.22
C THR A 111 -2.71 1.30 -10.54
N ILE A 112 -3.76 1.35 -9.72
CA ILE A 112 -4.54 0.16 -9.32
C ILE A 112 -5.97 0.42 -9.75
#